data_AF-A0A0Q9YX13-F1
#
_entry.id   AF-A0A0Q9YX13-F1
#
_cell.length_a   1.000
_cell.length_b   1.000
_cell.length_c   1.000
_cell.angle_alpha   90.00
_cell.angle_beta   90.00
_cell.angle_gamma   90.00
#
_symmetry.space_group_name_H-M   'P 1'
#
loop_
_entity.id
_entity.type
_entity.pdbx_description
1 polymer ?
#
loop_
_entity_poly.entity_id
_entity_poly.type
_entity_poly.pdbx_seq_one_letter_code
_entity_poly.pdbx_strand_id
1 'polypeptide(L)'
;MTDINPFSQETFPTELLAKVLSYLEPHELYGKEGAAQVNKRFRDVSQIENQIKETLLQLTPKQLLAYAKQYPEKIPYILSHEPTFSRLSLDKIIEIAGYHLPLAQKCLADNEIKQQLPVKQLISLSKKYLEIAKSILADSDLKQELSPRNLVTLGTNHFEIANQILNNSDLKEQLDGINLALLGANHLDIAKHIIDDSDLREKLDSDDLATLSTNHLEIAKQILNNSDLKQKLNGNNLAILGEKHLEIAQFILNSSDLKQKLNGSNLASIGANHLEIAKLILNDSELNQKLISNKLNDLELQLPDEDHAWFVANHFEIAIPLLNDIALKKKADGNNLTTLGASHLEIAKQILTDDNLKQKLDGDNLATLGQEHFEIAKQILANDDLKQKLNGDNLAKLGSQHLEIAKQILADSDLKQQLNGLNLAELGAHHLEIAKKILNDSDLKQKLDGYHLPILGANHLKIAKQILADSDLKQKLNGYNLERLGENYFEIATQIMNNDTLMNKIGNNDSLIYFISLATKIQQSALELCQAPIEPHNQRTKIECLAETTFPSPEKVYMVTQQQLRATCNRTILNDPPLNDSNVNQIARQVKPA
;
A
#
# COMPACT_ATOMS: atom_id res chain seq x y z
N MET A 1 0.35 -24.51 16.83
CA MET A 1 0.34 -23.93 15.48
C MET A 1 0.19 -22.45 15.66
N THR A 2 1.31 -21.76 15.80
CA THR A 2 1.40 -20.32 16.03
C THR A 2 1.73 -19.65 14.70
N ASP A 3 0.78 -18.88 14.20
CA ASP A 3 0.95 -17.98 13.05
C ASP A 3 2.06 -16.97 13.36
N ILE A 4 3.17 -17.08 12.62
CA ILE A 4 4.24 -16.10 12.62
C ILE A 4 3.89 -15.06 11.56
N ASN A 5 3.91 -13.79 11.99
CA ASN A 5 3.73 -12.60 11.17
C ASN A 5 4.69 -12.63 9.94
N PRO A 6 4.19 -12.59 8.70
CA PRO A 6 4.99 -12.77 7.48
C PRO A 6 5.86 -11.56 7.08
N PHE A 7 5.97 -10.53 7.93
CA PHE A 7 6.71 -9.30 7.64
C PHE A 7 7.98 -9.09 8.49
N SER A 8 8.44 -10.10 9.24
CA SER A 8 9.53 -9.92 10.23
C SER A 8 10.93 -10.36 9.80
N GLN A 9 11.26 -10.55 8.53
CA GLN A 9 12.60 -11.01 8.15
C GLN A 9 13.17 -10.25 6.95
N GLU A 10 14.47 -9.92 7.06
CA GLU A 10 15.36 -9.32 6.05
C GLU A 10 15.48 -7.78 6.06
N THR A 11 16.03 -7.24 7.15
CA THR A 11 16.90 -6.05 7.03
C THR A 11 18.06 -6.39 6.10
N PHE A 12 18.31 -5.54 5.10
CA PHE A 12 19.48 -5.63 4.23
C PHE A 12 20.74 -5.72 5.11
N PRO A 13 21.59 -6.75 5.00
CA PRO A 13 22.84 -6.80 5.77
C PRO A 13 23.63 -5.54 5.46
N THR A 14 23.94 -4.69 6.45
CA THR A 14 24.62 -3.40 6.21
C THR A 14 25.91 -3.57 5.41
N GLU A 15 26.56 -4.72 5.55
CA GLU A 15 27.73 -5.18 4.77
C GLU A 15 27.42 -5.34 3.27
N LEU A 16 26.32 -6.00 2.94
CA LEU A 16 25.88 -6.17 1.56
C LEU A 16 25.50 -4.81 0.97
N LEU A 17 24.91 -3.90 1.75
CA LEU A 17 24.49 -2.58 1.24
C LEU A 17 25.70 -1.71 0.99
N ALA A 18 26.63 -1.70 1.95
CA ALA A 18 27.94 -1.09 1.78
C ALA A 18 28.63 -1.64 0.53
N LYS A 19 28.50 -2.95 0.26
CA LYS A 19 29.01 -3.57 -0.95
C LYS A 19 28.31 -3.05 -2.21
N VAL A 20 26.98 -3.03 -2.26
CA VAL A 20 26.21 -2.45 -3.37
C VAL A 20 26.59 -0.99 -3.60
N LEU A 21 26.72 -0.19 -2.54
CA LEU A 21 27.10 1.22 -2.62
C LEU A 21 28.58 1.43 -2.98
N SER A 22 29.46 0.48 -2.66
CA SER A 22 30.90 0.55 -2.98
C SER A 22 31.17 0.56 -4.49
N TYR A 23 30.19 0.12 -5.28
CA TYR A 23 30.25 0.16 -6.73
C TYR A 23 29.99 1.54 -7.32
N LEU A 24 29.46 2.47 -6.54
CA LEU A 24 29.17 3.82 -6.98
C LEU A 24 30.43 4.65 -6.86
N GLU A 25 30.80 5.35 -7.93
CA GLU A 25 31.88 6.32 -7.86
C GLU A 25 31.52 7.41 -6.84
N PRO A 26 32.49 8.04 -6.16
CA PRO A 26 32.19 9.10 -5.19
C PRO A 26 31.28 10.19 -5.77
N HIS A 27 31.47 10.59 -7.03
CA HIS A 27 30.64 11.59 -7.68
C HIS A 27 29.22 11.11 -8.05
N GLU A 28 28.98 9.81 -8.12
CA GLU A 28 27.64 9.21 -8.31
C GLU A 28 26.87 9.19 -6.99
N LEU A 29 27.55 8.98 -5.86
CA LEU A 29 26.95 9.04 -4.52
C LEU A 29 26.42 10.45 -4.18
N TYR A 30 27.08 11.49 -4.68
CA TYR A 30 26.69 12.89 -4.48
C TYR A 30 25.89 13.49 -5.66
N GLY A 31 25.69 12.72 -6.74
CA GLY A 31 25.09 13.18 -8.00
C GLY A 31 26.03 14.04 -8.86
N LYS A 32 25.81 14.05 -10.19
CA LYS A 32 26.54 14.93 -11.12
C LYS A 32 26.43 16.41 -10.74
N GLU A 33 25.31 16.79 -10.12
CA GLU A 33 25.12 18.13 -9.55
C GLU A 33 26.02 18.35 -8.34
N GLY A 34 26.10 17.41 -7.38
CA GLY A 34 26.97 17.53 -6.21
C GLY A 34 28.46 17.64 -6.57
N ALA A 35 28.94 16.85 -7.54
CA ALA A 35 30.34 16.93 -7.97
C ALA A 35 30.70 18.20 -8.77
N ALA A 36 29.78 18.70 -9.61
CA ALA A 36 29.94 20.00 -10.28
C ALA A 36 29.78 21.19 -9.32
N GLN A 37 29.00 21.03 -8.24
CA GLN A 37 28.70 22.05 -7.23
C GLN A 37 29.80 22.24 -6.19
N VAL A 38 30.68 21.26 -5.97
CA VAL A 38 31.91 21.46 -5.18
C VAL A 38 32.79 22.57 -5.80
N ASN A 39 32.61 22.89 -7.09
CA ASN A 39 33.43 23.88 -7.80
C ASN A 39 32.76 25.24 -8.10
N LYS A 40 31.51 25.52 -7.65
CA LYS A 40 30.93 26.89 -7.72
C LYS A 40 29.72 27.08 -6.79
N ARG A 41 29.92 27.89 -5.74
CA ARG A 41 28.94 28.48 -4.78
C ARG A 41 28.24 27.49 -3.80
N PHE A 42 28.83 27.38 -2.61
CA PHE A 42 28.43 26.55 -1.47
C PHE A 42 27.10 26.90 -0.74
N ARG A 43 26.36 27.96 -1.09
CA ARG A 43 25.17 28.40 -0.30
C ARG A 43 23.80 28.00 -0.86
N ASP A 44 23.64 27.89 -2.18
CA ASP A 44 22.35 27.53 -2.78
C ASP A 44 22.14 26.01 -2.85
N VAL A 45 23.25 25.26 -2.79
CA VAL A 45 23.30 23.80 -2.95
C VAL A 45 22.80 23.06 -1.71
N SER A 46 23.16 23.53 -0.51
CA SER A 46 22.72 22.92 0.74
C SER A 46 21.20 23.06 0.96
N GLN A 47 20.59 24.14 0.43
CA GLN A 47 19.13 24.31 0.49
C GLN A 47 18.40 23.36 -0.45
N ILE A 48 18.86 23.19 -1.69
CA ILE A 48 18.27 22.25 -2.66
C ILE A 48 18.47 20.81 -2.19
N GLU A 49 19.65 20.46 -1.68
CA GLU A 49 19.93 19.13 -1.14
C GLU A 49 19.06 18.82 0.09
N ASN A 50 18.88 19.78 1.00
CA ASN A 50 17.98 19.62 2.14
C ASN A 50 16.52 19.48 1.71
N GLN A 51 16.07 20.24 0.69
CA GLN A 51 14.72 20.11 0.14
C GLN A 51 14.49 18.75 -0.52
N ILE A 52 15.47 18.22 -1.26
CA ILE A 52 15.39 16.88 -1.85
C ILE A 52 15.35 15.81 -0.75
N LYS A 53 16.19 15.92 0.29
CA LYS A 53 16.19 15.00 1.44
C LYS A 53 14.86 15.03 2.18
N GLU A 54 14.32 16.21 2.47
CA GLU A 54 12.99 16.36 3.09
C GLU A 54 11.89 15.76 2.22
N THR A 55 11.96 15.97 0.91
CA THR A 55 11.00 15.39 -0.05
C THR A 55 11.06 13.87 -0.04
N LEU A 56 12.26 13.27 -0.14
CA LEU A 56 12.45 11.81 -0.12
C LEU A 56 11.98 11.19 1.21
N LEU A 57 12.13 11.90 2.33
CA LEU A 57 11.66 11.45 3.64
C LEU A 57 10.13 11.50 3.78
N GLN A 58 9.45 12.36 3.04
CA GLN A 58 7.98 12.42 3.02
C GLN A 58 7.36 11.34 2.14
N LEU A 59 8.12 10.75 1.21
CA LEU A 59 7.61 9.68 0.36
C LEU A 59 7.39 8.40 1.16
N THR A 60 6.26 7.74 0.91
CA THR A 60 6.03 6.33 1.27
C THR A 60 6.92 5.41 0.42
N PRO A 61 7.18 4.15 0.84
CA PRO A 61 7.96 3.21 0.03
C PRO A 61 7.42 3.03 -1.40
N LYS A 62 6.09 3.02 -1.57
CA LYS A 62 5.44 2.95 -2.89
C LYS A 62 5.74 4.19 -3.75
N GLN A 63 5.67 5.38 -3.16
CA GLN A 63 6.01 6.62 -3.86
C GLN A 63 7.50 6.73 -4.18
N LEU A 64 8.37 6.25 -3.29
CA LEU A 64 9.81 6.22 -3.53
C LEU A 64 10.17 5.29 -4.68
N LEU A 65 9.55 4.11 -4.74
CA LEU A 65 9.72 3.18 -5.86
C LEU A 65 9.28 3.81 -7.19
N ALA A 66 8.12 4.50 -7.19
CA ALA A 66 7.65 5.24 -8.35
C ALA A 66 8.62 6.36 -8.75
N TYR A 67 9.18 7.07 -7.78
CA TYR A 67 10.18 8.12 -8.00
C TYR A 67 11.49 7.54 -8.58
N ALA A 68 12.01 6.44 -8.03
CA ALA A 68 13.20 5.75 -8.55
C ALA A 68 12.99 5.23 -9.99
N LYS A 69 11.78 4.74 -10.30
CA LYS A 69 11.40 4.33 -11.66
C LYS A 69 11.37 5.51 -12.64
N GLN A 70 10.98 6.69 -12.17
CA GLN A 70 10.92 7.92 -12.98
C GLN A 70 12.30 8.57 -13.16
N TYR A 71 13.17 8.48 -12.16
CA TYR A 71 14.50 9.10 -12.14
C TYR A 71 15.63 8.08 -11.83
N PRO A 72 15.92 7.14 -12.75
CA PRO A 72 16.95 6.13 -12.54
C PRO A 72 18.34 6.68 -12.20
N GLU A 73 18.70 7.83 -12.74
CA GLU A 73 19.97 8.50 -12.50
C GLU A 73 20.15 8.99 -11.05
N LYS A 74 19.05 9.11 -10.30
CA LYS A 74 19.06 9.52 -8.89
C LYS A 74 19.15 8.34 -7.93
N ILE A 75 19.10 7.10 -8.43
CA ILE A 75 19.15 5.89 -7.60
C ILE A 75 20.41 5.82 -6.75
N PRO A 76 21.63 6.09 -7.26
CA PRO A 76 22.83 6.18 -6.42
C PRO A 76 22.66 7.09 -5.21
N TYR A 77 22.05 8.26 -5.40
CA TYR A 77 21.76 9.23 -4.33
C TYR A 77 20.65 8.77 -3.38
N ILE A 78 19.59 8.14 -3.91
CA ILE A 78 18.50 7.59 -3.10
C ILE A 78 19.03 6.47 -2.19
N LEU A 79 19.88 5.59 -2.72
CA LEU A 79 20.45 4.46 -2.00
C LEU A 79 21.59 4.89 -1.06
N SER A 80 22.29 5.99 -1.33
CA SER A 80 23.29 6.55 -0.40
C SER A 80 22.67 7.30 0.77
N HIS A 81 21.38 7.66 0.70
CA HIS A 81 20.68 8.37 1.75
C HIS A 81 20.11 7.43 2.82
N GLU A 82 20.87 7.22 3.89
CA GLU A 82 20.53 6.37 5.05
C GLU A 82 19.11 6.50 5.60
N PRO A 83 18.57 7.70 5.86
CA PRO A 83 17.20 7.85 6.33
C PRO A 83 16.14 7.36 5.33
N THR A 84 16.46 7.32 4.03
CA THR A 84 15.54 6.88 2.99
C THR A 84 15.59 5.36 2.82
N PHE A 85 16.78 4.75 2.78
CA PHE A 85 16.87 3.30 2.61
C PHE A 85 16.51 2.52 3.88
N SER A 86 16.74 3.06 5.08
CA SER A 86 16.38 2.41 6.36
C SER A 86 14.87 2.16 6.53
N ARG A 87 14.05 2.73 5.65
CA ARG A 87 12.59 2.56 5.59
C ARG A 87 12.16 1.53 4.55
N LEU A 88 13.10 0.85 3.89
CA LEU A 88 12.87 -0.08 2.79
C LEU A 88 13.33 -1.48 3.18
N SER A 89 12.56 -2.48 2.79
CA SER A 89 12.99 -3.87 2.87
C SER A 89 14.09 -4.19 1.84
N LEU A 90 14.80 -5.30 2.06
CA LEU A 90 15.78 -5.83 1.13
C LEU A 90 15.22 -5.95 -0.30
N ASP A 91 14.04 -6.55 -0.44
CA ASP A 91 13.32 -6.65 -1.72
C ASP A 91 13.16 -5.30 -2.42
N LYS A 92 12.84 -4.24 -1.67
CA LYS A 92 12.66 -2.88 -2.24
C LYS A 92 13.97 -2.21 -2.60
N ILE A 93 15.03 -2.43 -1.83
CA ILE A 93 16.36 -1.89 -2.16
C ILE A 93 16.88 -2.53 -3.44
N ILE A 94 16.80 -3.86 -3.57
CA ILE A 94 17.21 -4.58 -4.78
C ILE A 94 16.33 -4.20 -5.97
N GLU A 95 15.02 -4.06 -5.77
CA GLU A 95 14.12 -3.56 -6.83
C GLU A 95 14.49 -2.14 -7.29
N ILE A 96 14.86 -1.24 -6.37
CA ILE A 96 15.36 0.09 -6.70
C ILE A 96 16.69 0.03 -7.45
N ALA A 97 17.66 -0.77 -6.96
CA ALA A 97 18.94 -0.96 -7.63
C ALA A 97 18.76 -1.48 -9.07
N GLY A 98 17.77 -2.35 -9.29
CA GLY A 98 17.37 -2.87 -10.60
C GLY A 98 16.94 -1.81 -11.62
N TYR A 99 16.54 -0.62 -11.18
CA TYR A 99 16.24 0.49 -12.09
C TYR A 99 17.50 1.25 -12.54
N HIS A 100 18.66 1.06 -11.92
CA HIS A 100 19.93 1.65 -12.34
C HIS A 100 20.85 0.60 -12.98
N LEU A 101 20.93 0.61 -14.31
CA LEU A 101 21.58 -0.45 -15.08
C LEU A 101 23.03 -0.76 -14.66
N PRO A 102 23.95 0.23 -14.54
CA PRO A 102 25.32 -0.05 -14.11
C PRO A 102 25.40 -0.69 -12.72
N LEU A 103 24.49 -0.33 -11.82
CA LEU A 103 24.46 -0.88 -10.47
C LEU A 103 23.94 -2.31 -10.49
N ALA A 104 22.85 -2.57 -11.22
CA ALA A 104 22.31 -3.91 -11.40
C ALA A 104 23.34 -4.89 -12.01
N GLN A 105 24.10 -4.44 -13.02
CA GLN A 105 25.20 -5.23 -13.60
C GLN A 105 26.27 -5.57 -12.57
N LYS A 106 26.72 -4.58 -11.78
CA LYS A 106 27.75 -4.80 -10.75
C LYS A 106 27.26 -5.72 -9.63
N CYS A 107 26.00 -5.58 -9.20
CA CYS A 107 25.39 -6.50 -8.24
C CYS A 107 25.38 -7.95 -8.74
N LEU A 108 25.07 -8.16 -10.02
CA LEU A 108 25.01 -9.51 -10.60
C LEU A 108 26.41 -10.11 -10.86
N ALA A 109 27.42 -9.26 -11.13
CA ALA A 109 28.79 -9.68 -11.35
C ALA A 109 29.54 -10.07 -10.06
N ASP A 110 29.04 -9.67 -8.88
CA ASP A 110 29.70 -9.92 -7.62
C ASP A 110 29.25 -11.25 -6.99
N ASN A 111 30.22 -12.15 -6.77
CA ASN A 111 29.96 -13.48 -6.23
C ASN A 111 29.47 -13.47 -4.78
N GLU A 112 29.88 -12.50 -3.97
CA GLU A 112 29.43 -12.36 -2.59
C GLU A 112 27.94 -11.98 -2.57
N ILE A 113 27.54 -11.04 -3.44
CA ILE A 113 26.13 -10.67 -3.61
C ILE A 113 25.31 -11.86 -4.10
N LYS A 114 25.80 -12.58 -5.12
CA LYS A 114 25.09 -13.77 -5.64
C LYS A 114 24.90 -14.87 -4.60
N GLN A 115 25.87 -15.08 -3.71
CA GLN A 115 25.79 -16.11 -2.67
C GLN A 115 24.91 -15.71 -1.49
N GLN A 116 24.82 -14.41 -1.18
CA GLN A 116 24.05 -13.91 -0.05
C GLN A 116 22.58 -13.63 -0.39
N LEU A 117 22.28 -13.29 -1.64
CA LEU A 117 20.92 -12.98 -2.06
C LEU A 117 20.19 -14.22 -2.57
N PRO A 118 18.97 -14.50 -2.08
CA PRO A 118 18.06 -15.43 -2.73
C PRO A 118 17.88 -15.11 -4.22
N VAL A 119 17.82 -16.13 -5.07
CA VAL A 119 17.64 -15.98 -6.53
C VAL A 119 16.43 -15.13 -6.90
N LYS A 120 15.35 -15.18 -6.11
CA LYS A 120 14.17 -14.31 -6.28
C LYS A 120 14.51 -12.81 -6.22
N GLN A 121 15.44 -12.41 -5.35
CA GLN A 121 15.88 -11.02 -5.23
C GLN A 121 16.79 -10.64 -6.39
N LEU A 122 17.71 -11.51 -6.80
CA LEU A 122 18.53 -11.29 -8.00
C LEU A 122 17.67 -11.07 -9.25
N ILE A 123 16.57 -11.82 -9.41
CA ILE A 123 15.62 -11.62 -10.51
C ILE A 123 14.95 -10.25 -10.46
N SER A 124 14.76 -9.66 -9.28
CA SER A 124 14.16 -8.32 -9.16
C SER A 124 15.02 -7.23 -9.79
N LEU A 125 16.35 -7.44 -9.92
CA LEU A 125 17.24 -6.55 -10.68
C LEU A 125 16.88 -6.50 -12.17
N SER A 126 16.31 -7.58 -12.70
CA SER A 126 16.05 -7.73 -14.12
C SER A 126 14.76 -7.07 -14.61
N LYS A 127 13.85 -6.66 -13.71
CA LYS A 127 12.51 -6.18 -14.07
C LYS A 127 12.51 -5.08 -15.15
N LYS A 128 13.51 -4.20 -15.12
CA LYS A 128 13.60 -3.06 -16.06
C LYS A 128 14.44 -3.36 -17.30
N TYR A 129 15.52 -4.10 -17.17
CA TYR A 129 16.53 -4.23 -18.24
C TYR A 129 16.67 -5.67 -18.72
N LEU A 130 16.44 -5.86 -20.02
CA LEU A 130 16.55 -7.15 -20.70
C LEU A 130 17.94 -7.78 -20.53
N GLU A 131 19.00 -6.99 -20.58
CA GLU A 131 20.38 -7.50 -20.47
C GLU A 131 20.67 -8.16 -19.11
N ILE A 132 20.11 -7.64 -18.01
CA ILE A 132 20.25 -8.25 -16.70
C ILE A 132 19.53 -9.61 -16.68
N ALA A 133 18.33 -9.69 -17.28
CA ALA A 133 17.60 -10.96 -17.40
C ALA A 133 18.39 -11.98 -18.25
N LYS A 134 19.01 -11.54 -19.36
CA LYS A 134 19.87 -12.38 -20.18
C LYS A 134 21.09 -12.88 -19.40
N SER A 135 21.72 -12.02 -18.62
CA SER A 135 22.86 -12.42 -17.78
C SER A 135 22.47 -13.46 -16.73
N ILE A 136 21.30 -13.34 -16.10
CA ILE A 136 20.80 -14.35 -15.14
C ILE A 136 20.57 -15.70 -15.84
N LEU A 137 19.94 -15.72 -17.03
CA LEU A 137 19.70 -16.97 -17.76
C LEU A 137 20.97 -17.60 -18.35
N ALA A 138 22.01 -16.81 -18.59
CA ALA A 138 23.29 -17.28 -19.11
C ALA A 138 24.25 -17.81 -18.02
N ASP A 139 24.06 -17.40 -16.76
CA ASP A 139 24.83 -17.87 -15.62
C ASP A 139 24.39 -19.30 -15.24
N SER A 140 25.29 -20.28 -15.37
CA SER A 140 24.99 -21.69 -15.18
C SER A 140 24.55 -22.03 -13.76
N ASP A 141 25.09 -21.32 -12.77
CA ASP A 141 24.84 -21.61 -11.36
C ASP A 141 23.47 -21.06 -10.99
N LEU A 142 23.20 -19.80 -11.35
CA LEU A 142 21.88 -19.20 -11.15
C LEU A 142 20.79 -19.94 -11.92
N LYS A 143 21.06 -20.37 -13.16
CA LYS A 143 20.09 -21.08 -13.99
C LYS A 143 19.61 -22.39 -13.36
N GLN A 144 20.49 -23.11 -12.65
CA GLN A 144 20.13 -24.36 -11.97
C GLN A 144 19.23 -24.14 -10.74
N GLU A 145 19.26 -22.94 -10.16
CA GLU A 145 18.46 -22.58 -9.00
C GLU A 145 17.12 -21.91 -9.37
N LEU A 146 16.86 -21.65 -10.65
CA LEU A 146 15.61 -21.03 -11.10
C LEU A 146 14.44 -22.00 -10.94
N SER A 147 13.51 -21.69 -10.03
CA SER A 147 12.21 -22.38 -9.99
C SER A 147 11.31 -21.97 -11.17
N PRO A 148 10.23 -22.71 -11.47
CA PRO A 148 9.26 -22.32 -12.50
C PRO A 148 8.71 -20.89 -12.32
N ARG A 149 8.41 -20.49 -11.08
CA ARG A 149 7.96 -19.11 -10.77
C ARG A 149 9.05 -18.05 -11.04
N ASN A 150 10.32 -18.42 -10.89
CA ASN A 150 11.45 -17.55 -11.21
C ASN A 150 11.54 -17.31 -12.73
N LEU A 151 11.38 -18.36 -13.53
CA LEU A 151 11.32 -18.28 -15.00
C LEU A 151 10.17 -17.37 -15.46
N VAL A 152 8.98 -17.55 -14.88
CA VAL A 152 7.83 -16.68 -15.16
C VAL A 152 8.17 -15.22 -14.85
N THR A 153 8.73 -14.92 -13.68
CA THR A 153 9.07 -13.54 -13.29
C THR A 153 10.07 -12.89 -14.26
N LEU A 154 11.07 -13.66 -14.71
CA LEU A 154 12.05 -13.21 -15.71
C LEU A 154 11.38 -12.90 -17.06
N GLY A 155 10.52 -13.80 -17.56
CA GLY A 155 9.87 -13.64 -18.86
C GLY A 155 8.70 -12.64 -18.87
N THR A 156 8.03 -12.43 -17.75
CA THR A 156 6.83 -11.56 -17.64
C THR A 156 7.10 -10.12 -18.09
N ASN A 157 8.32 -9.62 -17.89
CA ASN A 157 8.70 -8.25 -18.25
C ASN A 157 9.33 -8.14 -19.64
N HIS A 158 9.90 -9.23 -20.17
CA HIS A 158 10.74 -9.20 -21.38
C HIS A 158 10.35 -10.30 -22.35
N PHE A 159 9.80 -9.91 -23.50
CA PHE A 159 9.39 -10.85 -24.54
C PHE A 159 10.53 -11.80 -24.96
N GLU A 160 11.75 -11.28 -25.18
CA GLU A 160 12.87 -12.12 -25.62
C GLU A 160 13.24 -13.19 -24.59
N ILE A 161 13.07 -12.91 -23.30
CA ILE A 161 13.34 -13.85 -22.22
C ILE A 161 12.28 -14.94 -22.17
N ALA A 162 11.00 -14.55 -22.26
CA ALA A 162 9.90 -15.51 -22.36
C ALA A 162 10.09 -16.43 -23.58
N ASN A 163 10.49 -15.87 -24.72
CA ASN A 163 10.77 -16.63 -25.93
C ASN A 163 11.99 -17.56 -25.76
N GLN A 164 13.05 -17.13 -25.08
CA GLN A 164 14.20 -17.99 -24.76
C GLN A 164 13.82 -19.16 -23.84
N ILE A 165 12.97 -18.92 -22.85
CA ILE A 165 12.48 -19.96 -21.94
C ILE A 165 11.71 -21.03 -22.71
N LEU A 166 10.77 -20.63 -23.58
CA LEU A 166 9.98 -21.58 -24.38
C LEU A 166 10.81 -22.31 -25.45
N ASN A 167 11.88 -21.71 -25.97
CA ASN A 167 12.74 -22.36 -26.96
C ASN A 167 13.85 -23.24 -26.34
N ASN A 168 13.95 -23.30 -25.01
CA ASN A 168 14.88 -24.18 -24.31
C ASN A 168 14.11 -25.38 -23.75
N SER A 169 14.42 -26.61 -24.19
CA SER A 169 13.73 -27.84 -23.76
C SER A 169 13.66 -27.97 -22.24
N ASP A 170 14.80 -27.81 -21.57
CA ASP A 170 14.94 -28.07 -20.14
C ASP A 170 14.18 -27.05 -19.30
N LEU A 171 14.12 -25.79 -19.75
CA LEU A 171 13.35 -24.75 -19.07
C LEU A 171 11.85 -24.87 -19.38
N LYS A 172 11.50 -25.21 -20.63
CA LYS A 172 10.12 -25.40 -21.07
C LYS A 172 9.44 -26.55 -20.32
N GLU A 173 10.15 -27.65 -20.10
CA GLU A 173 9.61 -28.83 -19.39
C GLU A 173 9.22 -28.54 -17.94
N GLN A 174 9.91 -27.58 -17.29
CA GLN A 174 9.64 -27.17 -15.90
C GLN A 174 8.34 -26.38 -15.73
N LEU A 175 7.77 -25.84 -16.81
CA LEU A 175 6.55 -25.02 -16.74
C LEU A 175 5.30 -25.91 -16.74
N ASP A 176 4.47 -25.71 -15.72
CA ASP A 176 3.09 -26.22 -15.64
C ASP A 176 2.09 -25.22 -16.28
N GLY A 177 0.80 -25.54 -16.23
CA GLY A 177 -0.26 -24.75 -16.84
C GLY A 177 -0.30 -23.29 -16.35
N ILE A 178 -0.29 -23.07 -15.04
CA ILE A 178 -0.35 -21.72 -14.45
C ILE A 178 0.91 -20.90 -14.79
N ASN A 179 2.09 -21.52 -14.80
CA ASN A 179 3.31 -20.83 -15.17
C ASN A 179 3.31 -20.43 -16.65
N LEU A 180 2.81 -21.31 -17.54
CA LEU A 180 2.64 -20.98 -18.96
C LEU A 180 1.65 -19.83 -19.15
N ALA A 181 0.49 -19.89 -18.47
CA ALA A 181 -0.53 -18.87 -18.54
C ALA A 181 0.01 -17.49 -18.14
N LEU A 182 0.72 -17.42 -17.01
CA LEU A 182 1.34 -16.17 -16.52
C LEU A 182 2.45 -15.66 -17.45
N LEU A 183 3.24 -16.56 -18.03
CA LEU A 183 4.30 -16.18 -18.97
C LEU A 183 3.74 -15.55 -20.26
N GLY A 184 2.62 -16.07 -20.78
CA GLY A 184 1.95 -15.54 -21.96
C GLY A 184 1.02 -14.35 -21.72
N ALA A 185 0.53 -14.16 -20.48
CA ALA A 185 -0.48 -13.13 -20.16
C ALA A 185 -0.09 -11.69 -20.51
N ASN A 186 1.21 -11.38 -20.64
CA ASN A 186 1.71 -10.06 -21.02
C ASN A 186 2.17 -9.95 -22.47
N HIS A 187 2.42 -11.07 -23.16
CA HIS A 187 3.05 -11.08 -24.48
C HIS A 187 2.20 -11.89 -25.46
N LEU A 188 1.56 -11.21 -26.42
CA LEU A 188 0.65 -11.85 -27.37
C LEU A 188 1.31 -13.00 -28.13
N ASP A 189 2.52 -12.82 -28.64
CA ASP A 189 3.22 -13.83 -29.43
C ASP A 189 3.64 -15.05 -28.59
N ILE A 190 3.93 -14.85 -27.30
CA ILE A 190 4.19 -15.96 -26.36
C ILE A 190 2.90 -16.74 -26.10
N ALA A 191 1.78 -16.04 -25.88
CA ALA A 191 0.49 -16.69 -25.72
C ALA A 191 0.06 -17.47 -26.96
N LYS A 192 0.33 -16.94 -28.17
CA LYS A 192 0.12 -17.66 -29.43
C LYS A 192 0.95 -18.94 -29.49
N HIS A 193 2.26 -18.84 -29.20
CA HIS A 193 3.14 -20.01 -29.18
C HIS A 193 2.61 -21.10 -28.22
N ILE A 194 2.17 -20.72 -27.01
CA ILE A 194 1.61 -21.67 -26.03
C ILE A 194 0.33 -22.32 -26.54
N ILE A 195 -0.56 -21.57 -27.19
CA ILE A 195 -1.83 -22.12 -27.72
C ILE A 195 -1.61 -22.98 -28.97
N ASP A 196 -0.65 -22.63 -29.83
CA ASP A 196 -0.39 -23.34 -31.08
C ASP A 196 0.39 -24.65 -30.87
N ASP A 197 1.26 -24.72 -29.85
CA ASP A 197 1.97 -25.93 -29.44
C ASP A 197 1.03 -26.88 -28.68
N SER A 198 0.83 -28.10 -29.20
CA SER A 198 -0.08 -29.09 -28.61
C SER A 198 0.31 -29.51 -27.20
N ASP A 199 1.61 -29.70 -26.96
CA ASP A 199 2.12 -30.25 -25.70
C ASP A 199 2.00 -29.20 -24.59
N LEU A 200 2.21 -27.92 -24.93
CA LEU A 200 2.00 -26.81 -24.01
C LEU A 200 0.51 -26.57 -23.75
N ARG A 201 -0.32 -26.59 -24.81
CA ARG A 201 -1.76 -26.40 -24.70
C ARG A 201 -2.44 -27.48 -23.84
N GLU A 202 -1.95 -28.71 -23.87
CA GLU A 202 -2.48 -29.80 -23.05
C GLU A 202 -2.25 -29.59 -21.55
N LYS A 203 -1.21 -28.85 -21.16
CA LYS A 203 -0.93 -28.50 -19.76
C LYS A 203 -1.91 -27.47 -19.19
N LEU A 204 -2.66 -26.75 -20.03
CA LEU A 204 -3.56 -25.69 -19.59
C LEU A 204 -4.92 -26.23 -19.14
N ASP A 205 -5.32 -25.89 -17.92
CA ASP A 205 -6.69 -26.07 -17.45
C ASP A 205 -7.60 -24.87 -17.80
N SER A 206 -8.82 -24.83 -17.25
CA SER A 206 -9.79 -23.77 -17.55
C SER A 206 -9.40 -22.40 -16.99
N ASP A 207 -8.75 -22.36 -15.82
CA ASP A 207 -8.33 -21.12 -15.16
C ASP A 207 -7.05 -20.56 -15.81
N ASP A 208 -6.17 -21.45 -16.26
CA ASP A 208 -4.99 -21.11 -17.05
C ASP A 208 -5.38 -20.46 -18.38
N LEU A 209 -6.35 -21.04 -19.09
CA LEU A 209 -6.88 -20.49 -20.34
C LEU A 209 -7.49 -19.09 -20.14
N ALA A 210 -8.20 -18.89 -19.03
CA ALA A 210 -8.74 -17.57 -18.67
C ALA A 210 -7.62 -16.56 -18.42
N THR A 211 -6.63 -16.93 -17.61
CA THR A 211 -5.46 -16.09 -17.29
C THR A 211 -4.69 -15.71 -18.55
N LEU A 212 -4.40 -16.68 -19.43
CA LEU A 212 -3.62 -16.47 -20.65
C LEU A 212 -4.31 -15.51 -21.63
N SER A 213 -5.65 -15.55 -21.71
CA SER A 213 -6.43 -14.75 -22.65
C SER A 213 -6.90 -13.40 -22.13
N THR A 214 -6.81 -13.16 -20.82
CA THR A 214 -7.37 -11.99 -20.13
C THR A 214 -6.96 -10.66 -20.77
N ASN A 215 -5.71 -10.51 -21.22
CA ASN A 215 -5.22 -9.25 -21.81
C ASN A 215 -5.22 -9.25 -23.35
N HIS A 216 -5.53 -10.38 -23.99
CA HIS A 216 -5.29 -10.61 -25.41
C HIS A 216 -6.58 -11.05 -26.12
N LEU A 217 -7.27 -10.09 -26.74
CA LEU A 217 -8.49 -10.33 -27.51
C LEU A 217 -8.34 -11.47 -28.54
N GLU A 218 -7.20 -11.53 -29.23
CA GLU A 218 -6.94 -12.56 -30.24
C GLU A 218 -6.86 -13.96 -29.62
N ILE A 219 -6.21 -14.11 -28.46
CA ILE A 219 -6.12 -15.39 -27.75
C ILE A 219 -7.49 -15.81 -27.23
N ALA A 220 -8.26 -14.87 -26.66
CA ALA A 220 -9.64 -15.14 -26.25
C ALA A 220 -10.50 -15.65 -27.42
N LYS A 221 -10.38 -15.03 -28.61
CA LYS A 221 -11.05 -15.51 -29.83
C LYS A 221 -10.58 -16.90 -30.24
N GLN A 222 -9.28 -17.18 -30.22
CA GLN A 222 -8.74 -18.50 -30.57
C GLN A 222 -9.28 -19.60 -29.64
N ILE A 223 -9.31 -19.35 -28.32
CA ILE A 223 -9.86 -20.28 -27.33
C ILE A 223 -11.34 -20.55 -27.60
N LEU A 224 -12.14 -19.51 -27.84
CA LEU A 224 -13.58 -19.66 -28.07
C LEU A 224 -13.92 -20.28 -29.43
N ASN A 225 -13.03 -20.17 -30.43
CA ASN A 225 -13.20 -20.80 -31.74
C ASN A 225 -12.71 -22.26 -31.77
N ASN A 226 -11.91 -22.69 -30.79
CA ASN A 226 -11.46 -24.07 -30.65
C ASN A 226 -12.47 -24.86 -29.80
N SER A 227 -13.07 -25.92 -30.36
CA SER A 227 -14.11 -26.70 -29.67
C SER A 227 -13.64 -27.29 -28.35
N ASP A 228 -12.42 -27.79 -28.31
CA ASP A 228 -11.88 -28.56 -27.19
C ASP A 228 -11.51 -27.61 -26.03
N LEU A 229 -10.90 -26.48 -26.36
CA LEU A 229 -10.60 -25.43 -25.39
C LEU A 229 -11.87 -24.76 -24.86
N LYS A 230 -12.82 -24.44 -25.74
CA LYS A 230 -14.10 -23.84 -25.36
C LYS A 230 -14.88 -24.73 -24.37
N GLN A 231 -14.80 -26.06 -24.52
CA GLN A 231 -15.49 -26.98 -23.62
C GLN A 231 -14.92 -26.98 -22.19
N LYS A 232 -13.61 -26.72 -22.03
CA LYS A 232 -12.97 -26.62 -20.71
C LYS A 232 -13.50 -25.46 -19.86
N LEU A 233 -13.97 -24.37 -20.49
CA LEU A 233 -14.36 -23.15 -19.77
C LEU A 233 -15.67 -23.33 -18.98
N ASN A 234 -15.67 -22.90 -17.71
CA ASN A 234 -16.88 -22.76 -16.89
C ASN A 234 -17.40 -21.30 -16.90
N GLY A 235 -18.48 -21.03 -16.16
CA GLY A 235 -19.09 -19.69 -16.08
C GLY A 235 -18.15 -18.60 -15.57
N ASN A 236 -17.32 -18.90 -14.56
CA ASN A 236 -16.35 -17.96 -14.01
C ASN A 236 -15.24 -17.64 -15.03
N ASN A 237 -14.76 -18.64 -15.75
CA ASN A 237 -13.75 -18.42 -16.80
C ASN A 237 -14.31 -17.55 -17.93
N LEU A 238 -15.54 -17.83 -18.36
CA LEU A 238 -16.22 -17.01 -19.37
C LEU A 238 -16.43 -15.57 -18.89
N ALA A 239 -16.72 -15.36 -17.60
CA ALA A 239 -16.81 -14.03 -17.03
C ALA A 239 -15.49 -13.27 -17.14
N ILE A 240 -14.37 -13.89 -16.76
CA ILE A 240 -13.02 -13.32 -16.87
C ILE A 240 -12.68 -12.95 -18.32
N LEU A 241 -12.99 -13.84 -19.27
CA LEU A 241 -12.78 -13.58 -20.71
C LEU A 241 -13.60 -12.39 -21.21
N GLY A 242 -14.86 -12.28 -20.78
CA GLY A 242 -15.79 -11.24 -21.22
C GLY A 242 -15.57 -9.88 -20.55
N GLU A 243 -15.05 -9.85 -19.33
CA GLU A 243 -14.96 -8.64 -18.49
C GLU A 243 -14.10 -7.52 -19.10
N LYS A 244 -13.04 -7.87 -19.84
CA LYS A 244 -12.09 -6.88 -20.42
C LYS A 244 -12.34 -6.55 -21.89
N HIS A 245 -13.08 -7.39 -22.59
CA HIS A 245 -13.19 -7.33 -24.04
C HIS A 245 -14.66 -7.38 -24.49
N LEU A 246 -15.17 -6.22 -24.91
CA LEU A 246 -16.54 -6.06 -25.40
C LEU A 246 -16.93 -7.11 -26.45
N GLU A 247 -16.06 -7.36 -27.44
CA GLU A 247 -16.31 -8.34 -28.49
C GLU A 247 -16.44 -9.78 -27.95
N ILE A 248 -15.66 -10.12 -26.92
CA ILE A 248 -15.71 -11.44 -26.29
C ILE A 248 -16.98 -11.58 -25.46
N ALA A 249 -17.33 -10.57 -24.68
CA ALA A 249 -18.60 -10.53 -23.97
C ALA A 249 -19.80 -10.69 -24.92
N GLN A 250 -19.81 -9.97 -26.05
CA GLN A 250 -20.85 -10.12 -27.07
C GLN A 250 -20.89 -11.55 -27.63
N PHE A 251 -19.73 -12.14 -27.95
CA PHE A 251 -19.65 -13.51 -28.45
C PHE A 251 -20.24 -14.51 -27.45
N ILE A 252 -19.86 -14.40 -26.18
CA ILE A 252 -20.33 -15.29 -25.10
C ILE A 252 -21.85 -15.19 -24.94
N LEU A 253 -22.40 -13.97 -24.90
CA LEU A 253 -23.84 -13.75 -24.69
C LEU A 253 -24.69 -14.13 -25.91
N ASN A 254 -24.13 -14.05 -27.13
CA ASN A 254 -24.81 -14.48 -28.35
C ASN A 254 -24.74 -16.00 -28.58
N SER A 255 -23.87 -16.72 -27.87
CA SER A 255 -23.74 -18.16 -27.95
C SER A 255 -24.68 -18.84 -26.96
N SER A 256 -25.64 -19.63 -27.46
CA SER A 256 -26.60 -20.32 -26.60
C SER A 256 -25.94 -21.30 -25.63
N ASP A 257 -24.88 -22.00 -26.04
CA ASP A 257 -24.13 -22.94 -25.20
C ASP A 257 -23.33 -22.25 -24.10
N LEU A 258 -22.66 -21.13 -24.40
CA LEU A 258 -21.86 -20.40 -23.43
C LEU A 258 -22.72 -19.59 -22.48
N LYS A 259 -23.76 -18.93 -22.99
CA LYS A 259 -24.75 -18.18 -22.20
C LYS A 259 -25.37 -19.03 -21.09
N GLN A 260 -25.57 -20.34 -21.33
CA GLN A 260 -26.14 -21.22 -20.30
C GLN A 260 -25.21 -21.49 -19.12
N LYS A 261 -23.89 -21.37 -19.31
CA LYS A 261 -22.90 -21.58 -18.25
C LYS A 261 -22.80 -20.42 -17.26
N LEU A 262 -23.40 -19.27 -17.58
CA LEU A 262 -23.33 -18.05 -16.75
C LEU A 262 -24.41 -18.04 -15.67
N ASN A 263 -24.03 -17.65 -14.45
CA ASN A 263 -24.93 -17.28 -13.36
C ASN A 263 -25.03 -15.75 -13.20
N GLY A 264 -25.78 -15.28 -12.20
CA GLY A 264 -25.99 -13.85 -11.96
C GLY A 264 -24.68 -13.08 -11.71
N SER A 265 -23.80 -13.61 -10.86
CA SER A 265 -22.52 -12.97 -10.55
C SER A 265 -21.58 -12.93 -11.78
N ASN A 266 -21.63 -13.95 -12.65
CA ASN A 266 -20.90 -13.94 -13.91
C ASN A 266 -21.42 -12.84 -14.86
N LEU A 267 -22.73 -12.72 -15.00
CA LEU A 267 -23.35 -11.65 -15.80
C LEU A 267 -23.02 -10.27 -15.23
N ALA A 268 -23.03 -10.15 -13.89
CA ALA A 268 -22.68 -8.92 -13.21
C ALA A 268 -21.25 -8.48 -13.54
N SER A 269 -20.29 -9.40 -13.45
CA SER A 269 -18.89 -9.17 -13.81
C SER A 269 -18.71 -8.79 -15.29
N ILE A 270 -19.34 -9.52 -16.22
CA ILE A 270 -19.21 -9.25 -17.67
C ILE A 270 -19.75 -7.86 -18.03
N GLY A 271 -20.90 -7.47 -17.49
CA GLY A 271 -21.49 -6.18 -17.83
C GLY A 271 -20.91 -4.99 -17.05
N ALA A 272 -20.20 -5.20 -15.93
CA ALA A 272 -19.68 -4.10 -15.09
C ALA A 272 -18.82 -3.09 -15.85
N ASN A 273 -17.98 -3.53 -16.79
CA ASN A 273 -17.07 -2.66 -17.54
C ASN A 273 -17.63 -2.17 -18.90
N HIS A 274 -18.80 -2.68 -19.32
CA HIS A 274 -19.28 -2.50 -20.69
C HIS A 274 -20.76 -2.11 -20.71
N LEU A 275 -21.05 -0.82 -20.87
CA LEU A 275 -22.43 -0.29 -20.91
C LEU A 275 -23.31 -1.00 -21.95
N GLU A 276 -22.77 -1.31 -23.12
CA GLU A 276 -23.49 -2.01 -24.19
C GLU A 276 -23.88 -3.44 -23.77
N ILE A 277 -22.99 -4.14 -23.08
CA ILE A 277 -23.26 -5.48 -22.57
C ILE A 277 -24.27 -5.40 -21.43
N ALA A 278 -24.13 -4.43 -20.54
CA ALA A 278 -25.09 -4.24 -19.46
C ALA A 278 -26.51 -4.00 -19.99
N LYS A 279 -26.65 -3.16 -21.03
CA LYS A 279 -27.93 -2.98 -21.74
C LYS A 279 -28.43 -4.27 -22.40
N LEU A 280 -27.54 -5.05 -23.02
CA LEU A 280 -27.91 -6.33 -23.63
C LEU A 280 -28.47 -7.31 -22.60
N ILE A 281 -27.77 -7.47 -21.46
CA ILE A 281 -28.19 -8.35 -20.35
C ILE A 281 -29.56 -7.94 -19.82
N LEU A 282 -29.80 -6.65 -19.59
CA LEU A 282 -31.08 -6.16 -19.05
C LEU A 282 -32.25 -6.28 -20.03
N ASN A 283 -31.98 -6.18 -21.33
CA ASN A 283 -32.99 -6.29 -22.38
C ASN A 283 -33.32 -7.75 -22.77
N ASP A 284 -32.42 -8.70 -22.48
CA ASP A 284 -32.69 -10.14 -22.64
C ASP A 284 -33.37 -10.67 -21.36
N SER A 285 -34.62 -11.12 -21.50
CA SER A 285 -35.43 -11.56 -20.34
C SER A 285 -34.83 -12.75 -19.59
N GLU A 286 -34.14 -13.66 -20.29
CA GLU A 286 -33.52 -14.83 -19.67
C GLU A 286 -32.28 -14.43 -18.88
N LEU A 287 -31.44 -13.56 -19.47
CA LEU A 287 -30.24 -13.05 -18.81
C LEU A 287 -30.57 -12.17 -17.61
N ASN A 288 -31.54 -11.28 -17.76
CA ASN A 288 -32.00 -10.43 -16.67
C ASN A 288 -32.58 -11.28 -15.52
N GLN A 289 -33.33 -12.34 -15.82
CA GLN A 289 -33.78 -13.28 -14.79
C GLN A 289 -32.61 -13.95 -14.07
N LYS A 290 -31.58 -14.43 -14.78
CA LYS A 290 -30.38 -15.02 -14.17
C LYS A 290 -29.61 -14.03 -13.29
N LEU A 291 -29.56 -12.76 -13.69
CA LEU A 291 -28.94 -11.69 -12.93
C LEU A 291 -29.69 -11.44 -11.60
N ILE A 292 -31.02 -11.52 -11.62
CA ILE A 292 -31.87 -11.31 -10.44
C ILE A 292 -31.94 -12.57 -9.55
N SER A 293 -31.82 -13.77 -10.13
CA SER A 293 -32.16 -15.03 -9.47
C SER A 293 -31.04 -15.65 -8.63
N ASN A 294 -29.97 -14.93 -8.28
CA ASN A 294 -28.91 -15.48 -7.43
C ASN A 294 -29.40 -15.83 -6.01
N LYS A 295 -30.60 -15.35 -5.63
CA LYS A 295 -31.51 -15.99 -4.65
C LYS A 295 -32.96 -15.71 -5.05
N LEU A 296 -33.70 -16.70 -5.57
CA LEU A 296 -35.15 -16.95 -5.34
C LEU A 296 -35.80 -17.72 -6.51
N ASN A 297 -36.31 -18.91 -6.21
CA ASN A 297 -37.44 -19.47 -6.92
C ASN A 297 -38.67 -18.65 -6.51
N ASP A 298 -39.13 -17.71 -7.34
CA ASP A 298 -40.54 -17.39 -7.56
C ASP A 298 -40.71 -16.22 -8.54
N LEU A 299 -41.77 -16.32 -9.34
CA LEU A 299 -42.08 -15.57 -10.57
C LEU A 299 -42.59 -14.13 -10.34
N GLU A 300 -42.16 -13.46 -9.28
CA GLU A 300 -42.47 -12.04 -9.05
C GLU A 300 -41.20 -11.21 -9.16
N LEU A 301 -41.20 -10.21 -10.06
CA LEU A 301 -40.15 -9.17 -10.15
C LEU A 301 -39.98 -8.47 -8.78
N GLN A 302 -39.22 -9.02 -7.86
CA GLN A 302 -38.72 -8.30 -6.70
C GLN A 302 -37.56 -7.41 -7.17
N LEU A 303 -37.38 -6.22 -6.59
CA LEU A 303 -36.15 -5.48 -6.84
C LEU A 303 -34.98 -6.30 -6.27
N PRO A 304 -33.81 -6.19 -6.89
CA PRO A 304 -32.94 -7.34 -7.00
C PRO A 304 -31.90 -7.34 -5.88
N ASP A 305 -31.27 -8.49 -5.72
CA ASP A 305 -30.21 -8.71 -4.75
C ASP A 305 -29.03 -7.73 -4.94
N GLU A 306 -28.08 -7.74 -3.99
CA GLU A 306 -26.92 -6.84 -3.98
C GLU A 306 -26.14 -6.88 -5.31
N ASP A 307 -26.08 -8.03 -5.99
CA ASP A 307 -25.37 -8.23 -7.26
C ASP A 307 -25.96 -7.40 -8.39
N HIS A 308 -27.29 -7.37 -8.55
CA HIS A 308 -27.92 -6.54 -9.58
C HIS A 308 -27.90 -5.05 -9.20
N ALA A 309 -28.07 -4.70 -7.92
CA ALA A 309 -27.94 -3.30 -7.50
C ALA A 309 -26.52 -2.78 -7.79
N TRP A 310 -25.51 -3.59 -7.51
CA TRP A 310 -24.11 -3.32 -7.85
C TRP A 310 -23.89 -3.23 -9.36
N PHE A 311 -24.44 -4.18 -10.13
CA PHE A 311 -24.35 -4.19 -11.60
C PHE A 311 -24.89 -2.91 -12.23
N VAL A 312 -26.06 -2.48 -11.80
CA VAL A 312 -26.68 -1.24 -12.26
C VAL A 312 -25.87 -0.03 -11.79
N ALA A 313 -25.39 -0.03 -10.55
CA ALA A 313 -24.63 1.07 -9.98
C ALA A 313 -23.30 1.35 -10.69
N ASN A 314 -22.78 0.40 -11.47
CA ASN A 314 -21.59 0.61 -12.30
C ASN A 314 -21.86 1.46 -13.54
N HIS A 315 -23.13 1.63 -13.95
CA HIS A 315 -23.50 2.35 -15.17
C HIS A 315 -24.55 3.42 -14.91
N PHE A 316 -24.10 4.66 -14.82
CA PHE A 316 -24.93 5.84 -14.62
C PHE A 316 -26.15 5.91 -15.57
N GLU A 317 -25.95 5.60 -16.85
CA GLU A 317 -26.99 5.64 -17.90
C GLU A 317 -28.09 4.58 -17.71
N ILE A 318 -27.82 3.52 -16.94
CA ILE A 318 -28.79 2.48 -16.60
C ILE A 318 -29.48 2.83 -15.29
N ALA A 319 -28.70 3.30 -14.32
CA ALA A 319 -29.20 3.59 -12.98
C ALA A 319 -30.20 4.76 -12.94
N ILE A 320 -30.01 5.81 -13.75
CA ILE A 320 -30.96 6.94 -13.82
C ILE A 320 -32.37 6.53 -14.28
N PRO A 321 -32.55 5.82 -15.41
CA PRO A 321 -33.87 5.36 -15.83
C PRO A 321 -34.56 4.48 -14.78
N LEU A 322 -33.80 3.62 -14.09
CA LEU A 322 -34.34 2.77 -13.03
C LEU A 322 -34.85 3.60 -11.84
N LEU A 323 -34.11 4.64 -11.47
CA LEU A 323 -34.57 5.64 -10.51
C LEU A 323 -35.70 6.52 -11.03
N ASN A 324 -36.17 6.39 -12.26
CA ASN A 324 -37.35 7.10 -12.77
C ASN A 324 -38.55 6.16 -12.99
N ASP A 325 -38.34 4.85 -12.94
CA ASP A 325 -39.40 3.85 -13.05
C ASP A 325 -40.23 3.76 -11.76
N ILE A 326 -41.53 4.03 -11.86
CA ILE A 326 -42.45 4.08 -10.71
C ILE A 326 -42.59 2.72 -10.01
N ALA A 327 -42.59 1.62 -10.76
CA ALA A 327 -42.76 0.28 -10.21
C ALA A 327 -41.51 -0.15 -9.43
N LEU A 328 -40.33 0.17 -9.95
CA LEU A 328 -39.06 -0.12 -9.30
C LEU A 328 -38.84 0.80 -8.10
N LYS A 329 -39.05 2.12 -8.24
CA LYS A 329 -39.02 3.05 -7.09
C LYS A 329 -39.81 2.55 -5.88
N LYS A 330 -41.00 1.99 -6.11
CA LYS A 330 -41.84 1.43 -5.04
C LYS A 330 -41.20 0.26 -4.30
N LYS A 331 -40.49 -0.61 -5.03
CA LYS A 331 -39.88 -1.82 -4.49
C LYS A 331 -38.51 -1.58 -3.84
N ALA A 332 -37.84 -0.48 -4.14
CA ALA A 332 -36.44 -0.29 -3.75
C ALA A 332 -36.36 -0.14 -2.24
N ASP A 333 -35.43 -0.81 -1.59
CA ASP A 333 -35.16 -0.60 -0.17
C ASP A 333 -33.99 0.38 0.03
N GLY A 334 -33.69 0.68 1.29
CA GLY A 334 -32.59 1.59 1.63
C GLY A 334 -31.21 1.10 1.17
N ASN A 335 -30.99 -0.22 1.15
CA ASN A 335 -29.71 -0.80 0.74
C ASN A 335 -29.51 -0.71 -0.78
N ASN A 336 -30.54 -1.03 -1.58
CA ASN A 336 -30.50 -0.85 -3.03
C ASN A 336 -30.20 0.61 -3.38
N LEU A 337 -30.90 1.56 -2.73
CA LEU A 337 -30.71 2.99 -2.98
C LEU A 337 -29.30 3.45 -2.56
N THR A 338 -28.78 2.93 -1.45
CA THR A 338 -27.42 3.22 -0.99
C THR A 338 -26.38 2.75 -2.01
N THR A 339 -26.49 1.51 -2.50
CA THR A 339 -25.58 0.97 -3.52
C THR A 339 -25.60 1.80 -4.80
N LEU A 340 -26.79 2.19 -5.28
CA LEU A 340 -26.94 3.05 -6.46
C LEU A 340 -26.32 4.43 -6.25
N GLY A 341 -26.57 5.07 -5.11
CA GLY A 341 -26.10 6.42 -4.83
C GLY A 341 -24.61 6.49 -4.46
N ALA A 342 -24.05 5.44 -3.86
CA ALA A 342 -22.64 5.41 -3.44
C ALA A 342 -21.69 5.55 -4.64
N SER A 343 -22.01 4.92 -5.78
CA SER A 343 -21.18 4.98 -6.99
C SER A 343 -21.27 6.32 -7.74
N HIS A 344 -22.38 7.06 -7.61
CA HIS A 344 -22.65 8.23 -8.44
C HIS A 344 -23.33 9.38 -7.68
N LEU A 345 -22.64 10.53 -7.58
CA LEU A 345 -23.13 11.73 -6.89
C LEU A 345 -24.53 12.19 -7.36
N GLU A 346 -24.77 12.25 -8.67
CA GLU A 346 -26.05 12.74 -9.21
C GLU A 346 -27.23 11.81 -8.87
N ILE A 347 -26.97 10.50 -8.75
CA ILE A 347 -27.95 9.52 -8.31
C ILE A 347 -28.26 9.73 -6.83
N ALA A 348 -27.24 9.88 -5.99
CA ALA A 348 -27.43 10.19 -4.57
C ALA A 348 -28.24 11.49 -4.36
N LYS A 349 -27.97 12.54 -5.16
CA LYS A 349 -28.76 13.79 -5.14
C LYS A 349 -30.22 13.53 -5.50
N GLN A 350 -30.48 12.73 -6.54
CA GLN A 350 -31.83 12.40 -6.95
C GLN A 350 -32.58 11.61 -5.86
N ILE A 351 -31.92 10.65 -5.22
CA ILE A 351 -32.49 9.88 -4.10
C ILE A 351 -32.87 10.80 -2.93
N LEU A 352 -32.02 11.76 -2.57
CA LEU A 352 -32.30 12.69 -1.48
C LEU A 352 -33.31 13.79 -1.83
N THR A 353 -33.56 14.04 -3.11
CA THR A 353 -34.56 15.02 -3.56
C THR A 353 -35.96 14.41 -3.69
N ASP A 354 -36.06 13.09 -3.93
CA ASP A 354 -37.33 12.38 -4.00
C ASP A 354 -37.78 11.94 -2.60
N ASP A 355 -38.84 12.55 -2.07
CA ASP A 355 -39.33 12.28 -0.72
C ASP A 355 -39.68 10.80 -0.48
N ASN A 356 -40.16 10.07 -1.49
CA ASN A 356 -40.50 8.65 -1.34
C ASN A 356 -39.25 7.78 -1.21
N LEU A 357 -38.17 8.13 -1.91
CA LEU A 357 -36.91 7.40 -1.85
C LEU A 357 -36.14 7.76 -0.59
N LYS A 358 -36.05 9.05 -0.29
CA LYS A 358 -35.43 9.59 0.92
C LYS A 358 -35.99 9.00 2.21
N GLN A 359 -37.31 8.77 2.27
CA GLN A 359 -37.95 8.18 3.45
C GLN A 359 -37.49 6.75 3.73
N LYS A 360 -37.07 6.00 2.70
CA LYS A 360 -36.63 4.60 2.80
C LYS A 360 -35.21 4.42 3.33
N LEU A 361 -34.42 5.48 3.36
CA LEU A 361 -33.06 5.45 3.89
C LEU A 361 -33.08 5.53 5.42
N ASP A 362 -32.36 4.63 6.08
CA ASP A 362 -32.06 4.73 7.50
C ASP A 362 -30.75 5.51 7.76
N GLY A 363 -30.32 5.57 9.03
CA GLY A 363 -29.10 6.27 9.42
C GLY A 363 -27.83 5.70 8.78
N ASP A 364 -27.72 4.36 8.67
CA ASP A 364 -26.56 3.68 8.10
C ASP A 364 -26.47 3.92 6.58
N ASN A 365 -27.61 3.88 5.90
CA ASN A 365 -27.74 4.21 4.48
C ASN A 365 -27.29 5.65 4.20
N LEU A 366 -27.82 6.62 4.97
CA LEU A 366 -27.46 8.03 4.85
C LEU A 366 -25.98 8.26 5.13
N ALA A 367 -25.44 7.63 6.18
CA ALA A 367 -24.03 7.74 6.54
C ALA A 367 -23.11 7.22 5.44
N THR A 368 -23.50 6.11 4.79
CA THR A 368 -22.74 5.53 3.67
C THR A 368 -22.75 6.46 2.46
N LEU A 369 -23.92 6.96 2.05
CA LEU A 369 -24.01 7.92 0.94
C LEU A 369 -23.21 9.20 1.19
N GLY A 370 -23.25 9.74 2.39
CA GLY A 370 -22.52 10.95 2.73
C GLY A 370 -21.02 10.74 2.94
N GLN A 371 -20.57 9.54 3.31
CA GLN A 371 -19.15 9.22 3.42
C GLN A 371 -18.47 9.19 2.04
N GLU A 372 -19.17 8.70 1.01
CA GLU A 372 -18.66 8.67 -0.36
C GLU A 372 -18.72 10.06 -1.02
N HIS A 373 -19.71 10.88 -0.67
CA HIS A 373 -19.99 12.15 -1.34
C HIS A 373 -20.12 13.32 -0.37
N PHE A 374 -19.12 14.20 -0.35
CA PHE A 374 -19.10 15.40 0.50
C PHE A 374 -20.36 16.28 0.39
N GLU A 375 -20.85 16.52 -0.83
CA GLU A 375 -22.06 17.33 -1.06
C GLU A 375 -23.33 16.66 -0.53
N ILE A 376 -23.35 15.32 -0.49
CA ILE A 376 -24.46 14.56 0.10
C ILE A 376 -24.40 14.64 1.62
N ALA A 377 -23.24 14.50 2.24
CA ALA A 377 -23.07 14.71 3.68
C ALA A 377 -23.55 16.11 4.11
N LYS A 378 -23.22 17.16 3.35
CA LYS A 378 -23.73 18.51 3.60
C LYS A 378 -25.25 18.57 3.56
N GLN A 379 -25.87 17.98 2.54
CA GLN A 379 -27.33 17.98 2.39
C GLN A 379 -28.01 17.23 3.54
N ILE A 380 -27.46 16.09 3.95
CA ILE A 380 -27.95 15.31 5.09
C ILE A 380 -27.93 16.16 6.37
N LEU A 381 -26.81 16.83 6.66
CA LEU A 381 -26.68 17.67 7.86
C LEU A 381 -27.47 18.99 7.78
N ALA A 382 -27.84 19.44 6.58
CA ALA A 382 -28.68 20.62 6.40
C ALA A 382 -30.19 20.33 6.54
N ASN A 383 -30.59 19.06 6.49
CA ASN A 383 -31.99 18.65 6.57
C ASN A 383 -32.30 18.03 7.95
N ASP A 384 -33.18 18.66 8.74
CA ASP A 384 -33.44 18.23 10.11
C ASP A 384 -34.07 16.82 10.21
N ASP A 385 -34.92 16.43 9.26
CA ASP A 385 -35.54 15.09 9.26
C ASP A 385 -34.49 13.99 9.00
N LEU A 386 -33.56 14.23 8.07
CA LEU A 386 -32.47 13.31 7.78
C LEU A 386 -31.46 13.25 8.91
N LYS A 387 -31.12 14.41 9.47
CA LYS A 387 -30.22 14.57 10.61
C LYS A 387 -30.72 13.79 11.83
N GLN A 388 -32.03 13.78 12.09
CA GLN A 388 -32.63 13.04 13.20
C GLN A 388 -32.53 11.51 13.06
N LYS A 389 -32.30 10.99 11.85
CA LYS A 389 -32.09 9.55 11.62
C LYS A 389 -30.67 9.08 11.97
N LEU A 390 -29.72 10.00 12.15
CA LEU A 390 -28.34 9.67 12.42
C LEU A 390 -28.13 9.41 13.91
N ASN A 391 -27.33 8.40 14.22
CA ASN A 391 -26.76 8.16 15.55
C ASN A 391 -25.26 8.53 15.59
N GLY A 392 -24.61 8.33 16.74
CA GLY A 392 -23.18 8.62 16.93
C GLY A 392 -22.26 7.92 15.93
N ASP A 393 -22.50 6.64 15.62
CA ASP A 393 -21.71 5.85 14.66
C ASP A 393 -21.89 6.38 13.23
N ASN A 394 -23.11 6.75 12.86
CA ASN A 394 -23.41 7.37 11.57
C ASN A 394 -22.69 8.71 11.40
N LEU A 395 -22.68 9.54 12.44
CA LEU A 395 -21.99 10.83 12.44
C LEU A 395 -20.47 10.64 12.33
N ALA A 396 -19.90 9.65 13.04
CA ALA A 396 -18.48 9.32 12.92
C ALA A 396 -18.12 8.91 11.49
N LYS A 397 -18.92 8.04 10.89
CA LYS A 397 -18.75 7.58 9.50
C LYS A 397 -18.78 8.76 8.51
N LEU A 398 -19.77 9.63 8.60
CA LEU A 398 -19.90 10.84 7.77
C LEU A 398 -18.70 11.80 7.88
N GLY A 399 -18.22 12.04 9.10
CA GLY A 399 -17.13 12.99 9.33
C GLY A 399 -15.73 12.40 9.12
N SER A 400 -15.58 11.08 9.07
CA SER A 400 -14.26 10.41 9.01
C SER A 400 -13.42 10.76 7.78
N GLN A 401 -14.06 10.98 6.63
CA GLN A 401 -13.41 11.28 5.35
C GLN A 401 -13.40 12.77 5.01
N HIS A 402 -14.19 13.58 5.72
CA HIS A 402 -14.50 14.95 5.32
C HIS A 402 -14.31 15.92 6.50
N LEU A 403 -13.16 16.61 6.50
CA LEU A 403 -12.78 17.55 7.57
C LEU A 403 -13.87 18.58 7.88
N GLU A 404 -14.48 19.18 6.86
CA GLU A 404 -15.51 20.21 7.04
C GLU A 404 -16.82 19.64 7.61
N ILE A 405 -17.16 18.40 7.28
CA ILE A 405 -18.31 17.69 7.88
C ILE A 405 -18.02 17.39 9.36
N ALA A 406 -16.83 16.89 9.68
CA ALA A 406 -16.42 16.69 11.08
C ALA A 406 -16.44 18.00 11.89
N LYS A 407 -16.00 19.12 11.29
CA LYS A 407 -16.09 20.45 11.91
C LYS A 407 -17.53 20.85 12.19
N GLN A 408 -18.44 20.62 11.23
CA GLN A 408 -19.86 20.92 11.36
C GLN A 408 -20.51 20.07 12.46
N ILE A 409 -20.26 18.76 12.50
CA ILE A 409 -20.76 17.84 13.53
C ILE A 409 -20.33 18.30 14.93
N LEU A 410 -19.06 18.70 15.11
CA LEU A 410 -18.55 19.19 16.40
C LEU A 410 -18.96 20.63 16.72
N ALA A 411 -19.55 21.37 15.79
CA ALA A 411 -20.07 22.71 16.02
C ALA A 411 -21.56 22.70 16.43
N ASP A 412 -22.31 21.69 16.01
CA ASP A 412 -23.70 21.48 16.37
C ASP A 412 -23.80 20.78 17.74
N SER A 413 -24.47 21.40 18.71
CA SER A 413 -24.55 20.89 20.09
C SER A 413 -25.26 19.55 20.18
N ASP A 414 -26.29 19.34 19.37
CA ASP A 414 -27.16 18.16 19.46
C ASP A 414 -26.44 16.95 18.85
N LEU A 415 -25.81 17.15 17.69
CA LEU A 415 -24.98 16.12 17.06
C LEU A 415 -23.77 15.77 17.92
N LYS A 416 -23.10 16.78 18.48
CA LYS A 416 -21.96 16.60 19.39
C LYS A 416 -22.31 15.75 20.62
N GLN A 417 -23.54 15.87 21.14
CA GLN A 417 -23.98 15.08 22.29
C GLN A 417 -24.13 13.59 21.98
N GLN A 418 -24.51 13.23 20.76
CA GLN A 418 -24.70 11.83 20.32
C GLN A 418 -23.39 11.04 20.20
N LEU A 419 -22.25 11.71 20.01
CA LEU A 419 -20.95 11.05 19.85
C LEU A 419 -20.48 10.43 21.16
N ASN A 420 -20.15 9.14 21.13
CA ASN A 420 -19.46 8.46 22.22
C ASN A 420 -17.92 8.58 22.06
N GLY A 421 -17.16 7.99 22.97
CA GLY A 421 -15.69 8.05 22.93
C GLY A 421 -15.07 7.41 21.68
N LEU A 422 -15.65 6.32 21.17
CA LEU A 422 -15.19 5.65 19.95
C LEU A 422 -15.44 6.52 18.72
N ASN A 423 -16.64 7.09 18.61
CA ASN A 423 -16.99 8.01 17.53
C ASN A 423 -16.05 9.22 17.46
N LEU A 424 -15.70 9.79 18.62
CA LEU A 424 -14.74 10.89 18.71
C LEU A 424 -13.34 10.45 18.27
N ALA A 425 -12.91 9.26 18.68
CA ALA A 425 -11.62 8.71 18.27
C ALA A 425 -11.55 8.51 16.74
N GLU A 426 -12.60 7.98 16.12
CA GLU A 426 -12.69 7.78 14.68
C GLU A 426 -12.65 9.10 13.89
N LEU A 427 -13.43 10.11 14.33
CA LEU A 427 -13.43 11.44 13.72
C LEU A 427 -12.04 12.11 13.81
N GLY A 428 -11.35 11.95 14.93
CA GLY A 428 -10.04 12.56 15.15
C GLY A 428 -8.88 11.78 14.52
N ALA A 429 -9.01 10.47 14.29
CA ALA A 429 -7.92 9.62 13.80
C ALA A 429 -7.42 10.01 12.39
N HIS A 430 -8.27 10.62 11.56
CA HIS A 430 -7.93 11.04 10.20
C HIS A 430 -7.65 12.55 10.09
N HIS A 431 -7.95 13.32 11.13
CA HIS A 431 -7.98 14.77 11.07
C HIS A 431 -7.32 15.40 12.32
N LEU A 432 -6.07 15.84 12.18
CA LEU A 432 -5.30 16.45 13.27
C LEU A 432 -6.02 17.62 13.95
N GLU A 433 -6.70 18.47 13.17
CA GLU A 433 -7.47 19.61 13.70
C GLU A 433 -8.65 19.16 14.57
N ILE A 434 -9.33 18.11 14.16
CA ILE A 434 -10.47 17.53 14.89
C ILE A 434 -9.96 16.88 16.17
N ALA A 435 -8.89 16.08 16.11
CA ALA A 435 -8.29 15.49 17.31
C ALA A 435 -7.87 16.54 18.34
N LYS A 436 -7.26 17.65 17.89
CA LYS A 436 -6.95 18.80 18.78
C LYS A 436 -8.20 19.40 19.39
N LYS A 437 -9.24 19.62 18.58
CA LYS A 437 -10.52 20.19 19.05
C LYS A 437 -11.16 19.30 20.11
N ILE A 438 -11.16 17.98 19.91
CA ILE A 438 -11.67 16.99 20.86
C ILE A 438 -10.90 17.04 22.19
N LEU A 439 -9.56 17.08 22.15
CA LEU A 439 -8.75 17.13 23.38
C LEU A 439 -8.83 18.46 24.13
N ASN A 440 -9.16 19.56 23.42
CA ASN A 440 -9.29 20.89 24.02
C ASN A 440 -10.70 21.20 24.56
N ASP A 441 -11.72 20.44 24.14
CA ASP A 441 -13.09 20.54 24.68
C ASP A 441 -13.22 19.60 25.88
N SER A 442 -13.49 20.15 27.07
CA SER A 442 -13.52 19.39 28.33
C SER A 442 -14.56 18.27 28.31
N ASP A 443 -15.71 18.50 27.69
CA ASP A 443 -16.82 17.55 27.70
C ASP A 443 -16.53 16.38 26.76
N LEU A 444 -15.97 16.69 25.58
CA LEU A 444 -15.54 15.66 24.62
C LEU A 444 -14.36 14.85 25.15
N LYS A 445 -13.38 15.52 25.76
CA LYS A 445 -12.21 14.89 26.39
C LYS A 445 -12.64 13.90 27.48
N GLN A 446 -13.70 14.20 28.24
CA GLN A 446 -14.19 13.31 29.28
C GLN A 446 -14.78 12.00 28.74
N LYS A 447 -15.40 12.02 27.55
CA LYS A 447 -15.96 10.84 26.88
C LYS A 447 -14.91 9.84 26.39
N LEU A 448 -13.67 10.27 26.21
CA LEU A 448 -12.55 9.39 25.84
C LEU A 448 -12.14 8.53 27.03
N ASP A 449 -11.92 7.24 26.81
CA ASP A 449 -11.39 6.32 27.81
C ASP A 449 -10.02 5.80 27.37
N GLY A 450 -9.45 4.88 28.13
CA GLY A 450 -8.16 4.31 27.80
C GLY A 450 -8.09 3.65 26.43
N TYR A 451 -9.18 3.04 25.94
CA TYR A 451 -9.23 2.34 24.66
C TYR A 451 -9.30 3.31 23.48
N HIS A 452 -10.02 4.43 23.63
CA HIS A 452 -10.18 5.45 22.59
C HIS A 452 -8.90 6.26 22.33
N LEU A 453 -8.11 6.53 23.37
CA LEU A 453 -6.95 7.41 23.30
C LEU A 453 -5.85 6.93 22.32
N PRO A 454 -5.46 5.64 22.28
CA PRO A 454 -4.55 5.11 21.28
C PRO A 454 -5.05 5.30 19.84
N ILE A 455 -6.34 5.10 19.59
CA ILE A 455 -6.95 5.28 18.25
C ILE A 455 -6.82 6.75 17.82
N LEU A 456 -7.18 7.67 18.71
CA LEU A 456 -7.08 9.11 18.45
C LEU A 456 -5.62 9.57 18.22
N GLY A 457 -4.66 8.97 18.93
CA GLY A 457 -3.24 9.28 18.83
C GLY A 457 -2.51 8.57 17.70
N ALA A 458 -3.06 7.49 17.13
CA ALA A 458 -2.34 6.54 16.29
C ALA A 458 -1.65 7.18 15.07
N ASN A 459 -2.31 8.14 14.42
CA ASN A 459 -1.82 8.79 13.20
C ASN A 459 -1.20 10.17 13.47
N HIS A 460 -1.15 10.62 14.72
CA HIS A 460 -0.75 11.98 15.06
C HIS A 460 0.19 12.03 16.29
N LEU A 461 1.52 12.05 16.06
CA LEU A 461 2.53 12.18 17.12
C LEU A 461 2.22 13.33 18.10
N LYS A 462 1.79 14.49 17.60
CA LYS A 462 1.44 15.66 18.43
C LYS A 462 0.29 15.36 19.41
N ILE A 463 -0.71 14.59 18.96
CA ILE A 463 -1.85 14.16 19.78
C ILE A 463 -1.40 13.13 20.81
N ALA A 464 -0.60 12.14 20.42
CA ALA A 464 -0.04 11.16 21.35
C ALA A 464 0.78 11.81 22.47
N LYS A 465 1.61 12.82 22.14
CA LYS A 465 2.33 13.64 23.15
C LYS A 465 1.36 14.37 24.09
N GLN A 466 0.32 14.99 23.52
CA GLN A 466 -0.67 15.71 24.31
C GLN A 466 -1.42 14.77 25.28
N ILE A 467 -1.75 13.55 24.84
CA ILE A 467 -2.37 12.52 25.68
C ILE A 467 -1.48 12.16 26.87
N LEU A 468 -0.17 11.97 26.67
CA LEU A 468 0.76 11.65 27.77
C LEU A 468 1.07 12.85 28.69
N ALA A 469 1.00 14.07 28.15
CA ALA A 469 1.21 15.29 28.92
C ALA A 469 0.02 15.61 29.85
N ASP A 470 -1.20 15.24 29.46
CA ASP A 470 -2.42 15.45 30.23
C ASP A 470 -2.56 14.41 31.35
N SER A 471 -2.60 14.85 32.61
CA SER A 471 -2.66 13.95 33.77
C SER A 471 -3.90 13.07 33.79
N ASP A 472 -5.05 13.59 33.37
CA ASP A 472 -6.33 12.90 33.47
C ASP A 472 -6.41 11.82 32.39
N LEU A 473 -6.02 12.16 31.15
CA LEU A 473 -6.00 11.20 30.04
C LEU A 473 -4.98 10.10 30.27
N LYS A 474 -3.79 10.46 30.74
CA LYS A 474 -2.74 9.50 31.12
C LYS A 474 -3.19 8.52 32.21
N GLN A 475 -4.01 8.96 33.16
CA GLN A 475 -4.56 8.09 34.20
C GLN A 475 -5.51 7.03 33.64
N LYS A 476 -6.23 7.33 32.55
CA LYS A 476 -7.16 6.40 31.88
C LYS A 476 -6.46 5.27 31.11
N LEU A 477 -5.19 5.43 30.77
CA LEU A 477 -4.43 4.40 30.03
C LEU A 477 -4.04 3.22 30.94
N ASN A 478 -4.26 2.00 30.48
CA ASN A 478 -3.73 0.77 31.09
C ASN A 478 -2.52 0.28 30.28
N GLY A 479 -1.91 -0.84 30.68
CA GLY A 479 -0.74 -1.40 29.99
C GLY A 479 -0.92 -1.62 28.49
N TYR A 480 -2.04 -2.24 28.10
CA TYR A 480 -2.38 -2.48 26.69
C TYR A 480 -2.54 -1.18 25.89
N ASN A 481 -3.19 -0.17 26.48
CA ASN A 481 -3.40 1.12 25.83
C ASN A 481 -2.07 1.88 25.66
N LEU A 482 -1.19 1.82 26.66
CA LEU A 482 0.15 2.41 26.59
C LEU A 482 1.00 1.75 25.50
N GLU A 483 0.93 0.43 25.38
CA GLU A 483 1.60 -0.33 24.33
C GLU A 483 1.13 0.12 22.94
N ARG A 484 -0.19 0.14 22.70
CA ARG A 484 -0.76 0.61 21.42
C ARG A 484 -0.45 2.07 21.10
N LEU A 485 -0.45 2.95 22.10
CA LEU A 485 -0.13 4.36 21.91
C LEU A 485 1.36 4.54 21.56
N GLY A 486 2.25 3.72 22.13
CA GLY A 486 3.69 3.71 21.84
C GLY A 486 4.07 2.99 20.54
N GLU A 487 3.20 2.12 20.01
CA GLU A 487 3.49 1.25 18.86
C GLU A 487 3.90 2.03 17.58
N ASN A 488 3.31 3.20 17.38
CA ASN A 488 3.54 4.01 16.17
C ASN A 488 4.65 5.04 16.34
N TYR A 489 5.08 5.34 17.57
CA TYR A 489 6.01 6.45 17.86
C TYR A 489 6.97 6.13 19.00
N PHE A 490 8.26 6.08 18.70
CA PHE A 490 9.23 5.84 19.76
C PHE A 490 9.38 6.92 20.80
N GLU A 491 9.25 8.18 20.39
CA GLU A 491 9.31 9.24 21.37
C GLU A 491 8.26 9.04 22.46
N ILE A 492 7.07 8.53 22.09
CA ILE A 492 6.00 8.14 23.01
C ILE A 492 6.40 6.91 23.82
N ALA A 493 6.90 5.85 23.18
CA ALA A 493 7.36 4.64 23.88
C ALA A 493 8.45 4.96 24.94
N THR A 494 9.42 5.80 24.61
CA THR A 494 10.46 6.29 25.53
C THR A 494 9.86 7.08 26.69
N GLN A 495 8.94 8.00 26.39
CA GLN A 495 8.29 8.80 27.44
C GLN A 495 7.50 7.93 28.41
N ILE A 496 6.83 6.89 27.92
CA ILE A 496 6.13 5.89 28.75
C ILE A 496 7.14 5.17 29.64
N MET A 497 8.29 4.78 29.09
CA MET A 497 9.28 4.00 29.84
C MET A 497 10.02 4.76 30.92
N ASN A 498 10.35 6.01 30.64
CA ASN A 498 11.01 6.89 31.62
C ASN A 498 10.04 7.38 32.71
N ASN A 499 8.81 6.87 32.74
CA ASN A 499 7.81 7.19 33.74
C ASN A 499 7.44 5.92 34.52
N ASP A 500 8.02 5.76 35.72
CA ASP A 500 7.80 4.59 36.59
C ASP A 500 6.31 4.29 36.82
N THR A 501 5.47 5.34 36.92
CA THR A 501 4.03 5.16 37.12
C THR A 501 3.35 4.54 35.91
N LEU A 502 3.76 4.92 34.68
CA LEU A 502 3.24 4.31 33.46
C LEU A 502 3.80 2.91 33.24
N MET A 503 5.07 2.69 33.53
CA MET A 503 5.68 1.35 33.47
C MET A 503 5.04 0.36 34.42
N ASN A 504 4.72 0.77 35.64
CA ASN A 504 4.00 -0.08 36.58
C ASN A 504 2.62 -0.49 36.05
N LYS A 505 1.96 0.33 35.21
CA LYS A 505 0.68 -0.04 34.57
C LYS A 505 0.83 -1.05 33.44
N ILE A 506 1.99 -1.10 32.80
CA ILE A 506 2.32 -2.10 31.76
C ILE A 506 2.56 -3.47 32.41
N GLY A 507 3.08 -3.49 33.64
CA GLY A 507 3.40 -4.73 34.35
C GLY A 507 4.54 -5.49 33.69
N ASN A 508 4.70 -6.78 34.00
CA ASN A 508 5.68 -7.67 33.34
C ASN A 508 5.22 -8.07 31.93
N ASN A 509 4.63 -7.15 31.17
CA ASN A 509 4.22 -7.44 29.80
C ASN A 509 5.48 -7.37 28.92
N ASP A 510 5.97 -8.55 28.55
CA ASP A 510 7.30 -8.74 27.98
C ASP A 510 7.49 -7.93 26.69
N SER A 511 6.45 -7.71 25.87
CA SER A 511 6.58 -7.05 24.55
C SER A 511 7.13 -5.63 24.60
N LEU A 512 6.54 -4.72 25.40
CA LEU A 512 6.97 -3.31 25.44
C LEU A 512 8.27 -3.13 26.23
N ILE A 513 8.43 -3.88 27.34
CA ILE A 513 9.68 -3.95 28.10
C ILE A 513 10.81 -4.48 27.21
N TYR A 514 10.52 -5.48 26.38
CA TYR A 514 11.46 -6.04 25.42
C TYR A 514 11.86 -5.01 24.37
N PHE A 515 10.90 -4.36 23.71
CA PHE A 515 11.15 -3.36 22.67
C PHE A 515 11.99 -2.18 23.18
N ILE A 516 11.82 -1.77 24.43
CA ILE A 516 12.52 -0.60 24.96
C ILE A 516 13.77 -0.97 25.78
N SER A 517 13.85 -2.14 26.44
CA SER A 517 15.11 -2.71 26.95
C SER A 517 16.13 -2.85 25.82
N LEU A 518 15.62 -3.28 24.66
CA LEU A 518 16.31 -3.26 23.39
C LEU A 518 16.77 -1.83 23.00
N ALA A 519 15.85 -0.86 22.90
CA ALA A 519 16.22 0.53 22.57
C ALA A 519 17.23 1.17 23.55
N THR A 520 17.09 0.89 24.86
CA THR A 520 17.94 1.42 25.94
C THR A 520 19.34 0.82 25.91
N LYS A 521 19.46 -0.50 25.65
CA LYS A 521 20.77 -1.14 25.43
C LYS A 521 21.50 -0.50 24.27
N ILE A 522 20.80 -0.19 23.18
CA ILE A 522 21.45 0.47 22.05
C ILE A 522 21.85 1.91 22.39
N GLN A 523 21.01 2.67 23.11
CA GLN A 523 21.36 4.03 23.55
C GLN A 523 22.56 4.05 24.51
N GLN A 524 22.69 3.07 25.40
CA GLN A 524 23.83 2.92 26.32
C GLN A 524 25.11 2.52 25.56
N SER A 525 25.03 1.53 24.67
CA SER A 525 26.15 1.14 23.81
C SER A 525 26.60 2.29 22.92
N ALA A 526 25.66 3.11 22.44
CA ALA A 526 25.94 4.35 21.73
C ALA A 526 26.74 5.37 22.55
N LEU A 527 26.33 5.59 23.81
CA LEU A 527 26.96 6.55 24.69
C LEU A 527 28.37 6.11 25.12
N GLU A 528 28.56 4.83 25.42
CA GLU A 528 29.86 4.24 25.76
C GLU A 528 30.84 4.33 24.57
N LEU A 529 30.33 4.13 23.36
CA LEU A 529 31.13 4.26 22.16
C LEU A 529 31.50 5.71 21.87
N CYS A 530 30.63 6.69 22.14
CA CYS A 530 30.94 8.12 22.03
C CYS A 530 31.96 8.61 23.07
N GLN A 531 32.05 7.98 24.24
CA GLN A 531 32.98 8.34 25.32
C GLN A 531 34.34 7.61 25.21
N ALA A 532 34.44 6.56 24.39
CA ALA A 532 35.68 5.87 24.14
C ALA A 532 36.61 6.71 23.25
N PRO A 533 37.94 6.75 23.50
CA PRO A 533 38.89 7.55 22.72
C PRO A 533 39.19 6.84 21.39
N ILE A 534 38.22 6.85 20.49
CA ILE A 534 38.25 6.15 19.22
C ILE A 534 37.79 7.15 18.14
N GLU A 535 38.42 7.12 16.97
CA GLU A 535 38.01 7.88 15.78
C GLU A 535 36.48 7.78 15.54
N PRO A 536 35.76 8.90 15.31
CA PRO A 536 34.29 8.95 15.23
C PRO A 536 33.66 7.95 14.27
N HIS A 537 34.37 7.59 13.19
CA HIS A 537 33.94 6.60 12.21
C HIS A 537 33.88 5.17 12.78
N ASN A 538 34.81 4.81 13.67
CA ASN A 538 34.87 3.47 14.29
C ASN A 538 33.90 3.32 15.47
N GLN A 539 33.53 4.43 16.11
CA GLN A 539 32.47 4.46 17.11
C GLN A 539 31.12 4.11 16.46
N ARG A 540 30.80 4.75 15.32
CA ARG A 540 29.56 4.53 14.57
C ARG A 540 29.37 3.08 14.13
N THR A 541 30.39 2.47 13.52
CA THR A 541 30.36 1.08 13.03
C THR A 541 30.17 0.04 14.13
N LYS A 542 30.74 0.25 15.33
CA LYS A 542 30.53 -0.65 16.47
C LYS A 542 29.14 -0.54 17.09
N ILE A 543 28.53 0.66 17.07
CA ILE A 543 27.16 0.87 17.56
C ILE A 543 26.16 0.17 16.63
N GLU A 544 26.38 0.29 15.32
CA GLU A 544 25.57 -0.34 14.27
C GLU A 544 25.65 -1.88 14.37
N CYS A 545 26.83 -2.45 14.59
CA CYS A 545 27.03 -3.90 14.76
C CYS A 545 26.38 -4.49 16.04
N LEU A 546 26.32 -3.71 17.13
CA LEU A 546 25.64 -4.10 18.38
C LEU A 546 24.11 -4.15 18.23
N ALA A 547 23.55 -3.27 17.39
CA ALA A 547 22.12 -3.23 17.08
C ALA A 547 21.68 -4.42 16.19
N GLU A 548 22.56 -4.91 15.32
CA GLU A 548 22.29 -6.01 14.38
C GLU A 548 22.39 -7.41 15.01
N THR A 549 23.30 -7.62 15.96
CA THR A 549 23.65 -8.96 16.45
C THR A 549 22.84 -9.46 17.65
N THR A 550 22.05 -8.60 18.30
CA THR A 550 21.45 -8.92 19.61
C THR A 550 19.91 -9.09 19.56
N PHE A 551 19.21 -8.82 18.44
CA PHE A 551 17.73 -8.65 18.47
C PHE A 551 16.94 -9.24 17.26
N PRO A 552 15.72 -9.81 17.47
CA PRO A 552 14.97 -10.65 16.51
C PRO A 552 13.78 -9.98 15.80
N SER A 553 13.62 -8.64 15.84
CA SER A 553 12.57 -7.94 15.06
C SER A 553 12.95 -6.46 14.82
N PRO A 554 13.35 -6.02 13.61
CA PRO A 554 14.25 -4.87 13.48
C PRO A 554 13.60 -3.51 13.19
N GLU A 555 12.50 -3.42 12.45
CA GLU A 555 12.14 -2.17 11.76
C GLU A 555 11.66 -1.03 12.69
N LYS A 556 10.82 -1.33 13.68
CA LYS A 556 10.25 -0.30 14.57
C LYS A 556 11.18 0.11 15.71
N VAL A 557 12.24 -0.64 16.05
CA VAL A 557 13.19 -0.25 17.11
C VAL A 557 14.46 0.38 16.54
N TYR A 558 14.77 0.11 15.27
CA TYR A 558 15.96 0.64 14.61
C TYR A 558 15.85 2.16 14.32
N MET A 559 14.75 2.63 13.72
CA MET A 559 14.52 4.06 13.39
C MET A 559 14.57 5.02 14.61
N VAL A 560 14.10 4.45 15.67
CA VAL A 560 13.82 4.93 17.00
C VAL A 560 15.13 5.22 17.73
N THR A 561 16.00 4.23 17.74
CA THR A 561 17.34 4.27 18.28
C THR A 561 18.24 5.25 17.50
N GLN A 562 18.12 5.27 16.16
CA GLN A 562 18.81 6.21 15.27
C GLN A 562 18.47 7.69 15.56
N GLN A 563 17.23 8.00 15.93
CA GLN A 563 16.81 9.37 16.28
C GLN A 563 17.42 9.87 17.61
N GLN A 564 17.51 9.01 18.64
CA GLN A 564 18.12 9.36 19.93
C GLN A 564 19.64 9.49 19.87
N LEU A 565 20.28 8.66 19.05
CA LEU A 565 21.71 8.74 18.75
C LEU A 565 22.11 10.11 18.16
N ARG A 566 21.34 10.60 17.18
CA ARG A 566 21.57 11.91 16.55
C ARG A 566 21.36 13.08 17.52
N ALA A 567 20.37 12.98 18.42
CA ALA A 567 20.12 14.01 19.42
C ALA A 567 21.23 14.10 20.49
N THR A 568 21.87 12.97 20.81
CA THR A 568 22.92 12.87 21.84
C THR A 568 24.26 13.35 21.29
N CYS A 569 24.65 12.95 20.07
CA CYS A 569 25.87 13.43 19.40
C CYS A 569 25.86 14.97 19.19
N ASN A 570 24.70 15.55 18.85
CA ASN A 570 24.58 17.01 18.65
C ASN A 570 24.69 17.83 19.95
N ARG A 571 24.31 17.27 21.12
CA ARG A 571 24.46 17.94 22.43
C ARG A 571 25.92 17.98 22.90
N THR A 572 26.72 16.98 22.56
CA THR A 572 28.15 16.94 22.91
C THR A 572 28.94 17.96 22.10
N ILE A 573 28.59 18.15 20.82
CA ILE A 573 29.22 19.12 19.91
C ILE A 573 28.91 20.59 20.29
N LEU A 574 27.73 20.85 20.87
CA LEU A 574 27.32 22.20 21.27
C LEU A 574 27.93 22.69 22.61
N ASN A 575 28.57 21.80 23.37
CA ASN A 575 29.21 22.15 24.65
C ASN A 575 30.72 22.41 24.54
N ASP A 576 31.32 22.29 23.34
CA ASP A 576 32.70 22.69 23.13
C ASP A 576 32.82 24.23 23.02
N PRO A 577 33.79 24.86 23.70
CA PRO A 577 33.95 26.30 23.63
C PRO A 577 34.40 26.72 22.22
N PRO A 578 33.90 27.85 21.68
CA PRO A 578 34.25 28.26 20.32
C PRO A 578 35.76 28.54 20.20
N LEU A 579 36.37 27.98 19.15
CA LEU A 579 37.75 28.22 18.76
C LEU A 579 37.99 29.74 18.60
N ASN A 580 38.93 30.30 19.36
CA ASN A 580 39.29 31.72 19.22
C ASN A 580 40.27 31.95 18.06
N ASP A 581 40.29 33.19 17.57
CA ASP A 581 41.02 33.65 16.38
C ASP A 581 42.56 33.46 16.43
N SER A 582 43.11 33.06 17.59
CA SER A 582 44.54 32.79 17.74
C SER A 582 44.96 31.50 17.01
N ASN A 583 44.08 30.49 16.95
CA ASN A 583 44.44 29.19 16.37
C ASN A 583 44.34 29.17 14.84
N VAL A 584 43.46 29.99 14.27
CA VAL A 584 43.24 30.07 12.81
C VAL A 584 44.47 30.70 12.11
N ASN A 585 45.12 31.66 12.75
CA ASN A 585 46.28 32.36 12.19
C ASN A 585 47.58 31.54 12.22
N GLN A 586 47.65 30.49 13.05
CA GLN A 586 48.83 29.63 13.12
C GLN A 586 48.83 28.56 12.02
N ILE A 587 47.65 28.08 11.62
CA ILE A 587 47.47 27.10 10.54
C ILE A 587 47.70 27.75 9.17
N ALA A 588 47.25 28.99 8.99
CA ALA A 588 47.43 29.72 7.72
C ALA A 588 48.90 30.02 7.35
N ARG A 589 49.85 29.92 8.30
CA ARG A 589 51.28 30.22 8.05
C ARG A 589 52.13 29.01 7.65
N GLN A 590 51.58 27.79 7.65
CA GLN A 590 52.37 26.57 7.38
C GLN A 590 52.19 25.99 5.98
N VAL A 591 51.36 26.59 5.11
CA VAL A 591 51.21 26.13 3.73
C VAL A 591 51.93 27.12 2.79
N LYS A 592 53.18 26.81 2.44
CA LYS A 592 53.84 27.43 1.27
C LYS A 592 53.50 26.62 0.02
N PRO A 593 53.27 27.27 -1.14
CA PRO A 593 52.93 26.56 -2.36
C PRO A 593 54.18 25.95 -3.01
N ALA A 594 54.10 24.66 -3.32
CA ALA A 594 54.77 24.01 -4.45
C ALA A 594 53.72 23.16 -5.16
#